data_AF-A0AAW8DJ95-F1
#
_entry.id   AF-A0AAW8DJ95-F1
#
_cell.length_a   1.000
_cell.length_b   1.000
_cell.length_c   1.000
_cell.angle_alpha   90.00
_cell.angle_beta   90.00
_cell.angle_gamma   90.00
#
_symmetry.space_group_name_H-M   'P 1'
#
loop_
_entity.id
_entity.type
_entity.pdbx_description
1 polymer ?
#
loop_
_entity_poly.entity_id
_entity_poly.type
_entity_poly.pdbx_seq_one_letter_code
_entity_poly.pdbx_strand_id
1 'polypeptide(L)'
;MIIQAGFDLQILARPLIVQDEKLYPRLVVIGLDAEMQLESIRVVTESFEGSLNPFRDAILEDLDIEGSTYFAIAHAGIWAEDDYFNEQPILAEAKHLSEAAARQGLHMIGHFGLDENGYMSNGPHSYFDQYVLGDDLPETMLHWVHSRFGKCA
;
A
#
# COMPACT_ATOMS: atom_id res chain seq x y z
N MET A 1 10.43 -7.41 -8.19
CA MET A 1 10.77 -7.67 -6.76
C MET A 1 9.52 -8.22 -6.10
N ILE A 2 9.57 -9.38 -5.45
CA ILE A 2 8.38 -9.95 -4.79
C ILE A 2 8.18 -9.25 -3.45
N ILE A 3 7.00 -8.67 -3.22
CA ILE A 3 6.60 -8.07 -1.95
C ILE A 3 5.99 -9.17 -1.09
N GLN A 4 6.61 -9.42 0.08
CA GLN A 4 6.18 -10.52 0.95
C GLN A 4 5.52 -10.03 2.23
N ALA A 5 5.72 -8.76 2.59
CA ALA A 5 5.18 -8.17 3.79
C ALA A 5 4.66 -6.75 3.57
N GLY A 6 3.70 -6.35 4.40
CA GLY A 6 3.16 -4.98 4.37
C GLY A 6 4.23 -3.92 4.69
N PHE A 7 5.21 -4.22 5.55
CA PHE A 7 6.29 -3.27 5.82
C PHE A 7 7.20 -3.00 4.62
N ASP A 8 7.28 -3.91 3.63
CA ASP A 8 8.05 -3.68 2.41
C ASP A 8 7.49 -2.49 1.63
N LEU A 9 6.16 -2.34 1.64
CA LEU A 9 5.44 -1.26 0.93
C LEU A 9 5.75 0.11 1.53
N GLN A 10 5.79 0.24 2.86
CA GLN A 10 6.18 1.51 3.47
C GLN A 10 7.66 1.83 3.23
N ILE A 11 8.55 0.83 3.20
CA ILE A 11 9.97 1.04 2.85
C ILE A 11 10.10 1.59 1.42
N LEU A 12 9.27 1.10 0.49
CA LEU A 12 9.24 1.58 -0.89
C LEU A 12 8.73 3.02 -1.01
N ALA A 13 7.70 3.38 -0.24
CA ALA A 13 7.12 4.71 -0.29
C ALA A 13 7.92 5.77 0.48
N ARG A 14 8.62 5.37 1.56
CA ARG A 14 9.27 6.32 2.48
C ARG A 14 10.27 7.26 1.79
N PRO A 15 11.16 6.82 0.88
CA PRO A 15 12.07 7.73 0.17
C PRO A 15 11.37 8.76 -0.71
N LEU A 16 10.09 8.54 -1.04
CA LEU A 16 9.29 9.51 -1.79
C LEU A 16 8.60 10.50 -0.85
N ILE A 17 8.20 10.09 0.36
CA ILE A 17 7.44 10.95 1.29
C ILE A 17 8.34 11.64 2.32
N VAL A 18 9.40 10.98 2.78
CA VAL A 18 10.33 11.47 3.81
C VAL A 18 11.75 11.43 3.24
N GLN A 19 12.38 12.60 3.08
CA GLN A 19 13.75 12.72 2.58
C GLN A 19 14.54 13.65 3.50
N ASP A 20 15.74 13.23 3.90
CA ASP A 20 16.61 14.01 4.79
C ASP A 20 15.86 14.53 6.04
N GLU A 21 15.08 13.64 6.68
CA GLU A 21 14.24 13.93 7.84
C GLU A 21 13.13 14.98 7.60
N LYS A 22 12.86 15.32 6.34
CA LYS A 22 11.80 16.25 5.94
C LYS A 22 10.62 15.51 5.33
N LEU A 23 9.43 15.82 5.83
CA LEU A 23 8.16 15.36 5.28
C LEU A 23 7.77 16.18 4.03
N TYR A 24 7.48 15.49 2.94
CA TYR A 24 6.95 16.04 1.70
C TYR A 24 5.47 15.65 1.58
N PRO A 25 4.57 16.59 1.25
CA PRO A 25 3.14 16.34 1.19
C PRO A 25 2.79 15.55 -0.08
N ARG A 26 3.13 14.27 -0.10
CA ARG A 26 2.96 13.40 -1.27
C ARG A 26 1.93 12.31 -1.02
N LEU A 27 1.26 11.91 -2.09
CA LEU A 27 0.48 10.68 -2.18
C LEU A 27 1.16 9.76 -3.18
N VAL A 28 1.41 8.53 -2.76
CA VAL A 28 2.11 7.50 -3.52
C VAL A 28 1.20 6.30 -3.70
N VAL A 29 1.19 5.73 -4.89
CA VAL A 29 0.56 4.45 -5.22
C VAL A 29 1.65 3.45 -5.59
N ILE A 30 1.50 2.23 -5.09
CA ILE A 30 2.35 1.09 -5.40
C ILE A 30 1.46 0.05 -6.06
N GLY A 31 1.75 -0.31 -7.31
CA GLY A 31 1.03 -1.36 -8.05
C GLY A 31 1.83 -2.66 -8.07
N LEU A 32 1.14 -3.78 -7.86
CA LEU A 32 1.69 -5.13 -7.92
C LEU A 32 0.89 -6.01 -8.88
N ASP A 33 1.57 -6.95 -9.52
CA ASP A 33 0.93 -7.98 -10.34
C ASP A 33 0.28 -9.09 -9.49
N ALA A 34 -0.35 -10.06 -10.17
CA ALA A 34 -0.99 -11.21 -9.53
C ALA A 34 -0.04 -12.10 -8.70
N GLU A 35 1.28 -12.03 -8.93
CA GLU A 35 2.33 -12.77 -8.23
C GLU A 35 2.99 -11.93 -7.11
N MET A 36 2.43 -10.76 -6.78
CA MET A 36 2.98 -9.79 -5.82
C MET A 36 4.33 -9.22 -6.25
N GLN A 37 4.65 -9.25 -7.54
CA GLN A 37 5.81 -8.53 -8.06
C GLN A 37 5.49 -7.05 -8.17
N LEU A 38 6.46 -6.23 -7.78
CA LEU A 38 6.40 -4.79 -7.96
C LEU A 38 6.36 -4.42 -9.44
N GLU A 39 5.21 -3.89 -9.88
CA GLU A 39 5.00 -3.36 -11.23
C GLU A 39 5.32 -1.86 -11.28
N SER A 40 4.79 -1.08 -10.33
CA SER A 40 4.94 0.38 -10.36
C SER A 40 5.00 1.02 -8.97
N ILE A 41 5.69 2.16 -8.90
CA ILE A 41 5.64 3.11 -7.77
C ILE A 41 5.49 4.51 -8.37
N ARG A 42 4.43 5.22 -8.00
CA ARG A 42 4.12 6.53 -8.58
C ARG A 42 3.72 7.54 -7.53
N VAL A 43 4.18 8.78 -7.70
CA VAL A 43 3.69 9.93 -6.93
C VAL A 43 2.47 10.48 -7.67
N VAL A 44 1.29 10.34 -7.07
CA VAL A 44 0.00 10.82 -7.62
C VAL A 44 -0.13 12.33 -7.48
N THR A 45 0.36 12.88 -6.36
CA THR A 45 0.42 14.32 -6.13
C THR A 45 1.61 14.70 -5.26
N GLU A 46 2.19 15.86 -5.55
CA GLU A 46 3.24 16.54 -4.80
C GLU A 46 2.67 17.51 -3.73
N SER A 47 1.34 17.58 -3.61
CA SER A 47 0.64 18.50 -2.71
C SER A 47 -0.59 17.83 -2.11
N PHE A 48 -0.37 16.73 -1.40
CA PHE A 48 -1.39 16.00 -0.67
C PHE A 48 -1.79 16.74 0.61
N GLU A 49 -3.08 17.03 0.74
CA GLU A 49 -3.65 17.82 1.85
C GLU A 49 -4.54 16.97 2.78
N GLY A 50 -4.30 15.65 2.82
CA GLY A 50 -5.01 14.75 3.75
C GLY A 50 -6.35 14.18 3.23
N SER A 51 -6.63 14.27 1.93
CA SER A 51 -7.83 13.67 1.31
C SER A 51 -7.48 12.97 0.00
N LEU A 52 -7.99 11.74 -0.16
CA LEU A 52 -7.89 10.89 -1.36
C LEU A 52 -8.96 11.21 -2.39
N ASN A 53 -10.09 11.79 -1.98
CA ASN A 53 -11.24 12.05 -2.86
C ASN A 53 -10.88 12.76 -4.18
N PRO A 54 -10.03 13.81 -4.20
CA PRO A 54 -9.65 14.48 -5.44
C PRO A 54 -8.83 13.60 -6.40
N PHE A 55 -8.19 12.56 -5.88
CA PHE A 55 -7.21 11.74 -6.60
C PHE A 55 -7.72 10.34 -6.95
N ARG A 56 -8.92 9.96 -6.48
CA ARG A 56 -9.48 8.61 -6.66
C ARG A 56 -9.45 8.15 -8.11
N ASP A 57 -9.95 8.98 -9.02
CA ASP A 57 -10.09 8.57 -10.42
C ASP A 57 -8.70 8.45 -11.08
N ALA A 58 -7.75 9.35 -10.76
CA ALA A 58 -6.36 9.27 -11.23
C ALA A 58 -5.64 8.01 -10.72
N ILE A 59 -5.86 7.63 -9.46
CA ILE A 59 -5.29 6.39 -8.89
C ILE A 59 -5.79 5.16 -9.67
N LEU A 60 -7.10 5.10 -9.95
CA LEU A 60 -7.70 3.95 -10.62
C LEU A 60 -7.27 3.87 -12.09
N GLU A 61 -7.25 5.00 -12.81
CA GLU A 61 -6.80 5.06 -14.20
C GLU A 61 -5.34 4.61 -14.35
N ASP A 62 -4.45 5.04 -13.44
CA ASP A 62 -3.04 4.64 -13.46
C ASP A 62 -2.86 3.13 -13.22
N LEU A 63 -3.64 2.53 -12.30
CA LEU A 63 -3.54 1.10 -11.99
C LEU A 63 -4.03 0.21 -13.14
N ASP A 64 -5.08 0.63 -13.85
CA ASP A 64 -5.63 -0.08 -15.01
C ASP A 64 -4.63 -0.12 -16.18
N ILE A 65 -3.94 0.99 -16.45
CA ILE A 65 -2.92 1.09 -17.52
C ILE A 65 -1.77 0.11 -17.29
N GLU A 66 -1.37 -0.10 -16.04
CA GLU A 66 -0.20 -0.90 -15.67
C GLU A 66 -0.55 -2.37 -15.46
N GLY A 67 -1.81 -2.79 -15.65
CA GLY A 67 -2.23 -4.19 -15.52
C GLY A 67 -2.06 -4.74 -14.09
N SER A 68 -2.05 -3.88 -13.08
CA SER A 68 -1.89 -4.29 -11.68
C SER A 68 -3.08 -5.14 -11.23
N THR A 69 -2.87 -6.05 -10.28
CA THR A 69 -3.93 -6.81 -9.61
C THR A 69 -4.09 -6.35 -8.16
N TYR A 70 -2.98 -6.05 -7.49
CA TYR A 70 -2.97 -5.51 -6.14
C TYR A 70 -2.37 -4.11 -6.12
N PHE A 71 -2.75 -3.32 -5.13
CA PHE A 71 -2.12 -2.02 -4.93
C PHE A 71 -2.12 -1.60 -3.46
N ALA A 72 -1.22 -0.67 -3.14
CA ALA A 72 -1.20 0.01 -1.86
C ALA A 72 -1.05 1.51 -2.05
N ILE A 73 -1.53 2.26 -1.06
CA ILE A 73 -1.37 3.72 -1.01
C ILE A 73 -0.52 4.12 0.19
N ALA A 74 0.31 5.13 0.01
CA ALA A 74 1.09 5.74 1.08
C ALA A 74 1.01 7.25 0.97
N HIS A 75 0.84 7.96 2.08
CA HIS A 75 0.75 9.42 2.05
C HIS A 75 1.42 10.09 3.25
N ALA A 76 1.71 11.38 3.09
CA ALA A 76 2.15 12.21 4.19
C ALA A 76 1.05 12.38 5.25
N GLY A 77 1.46 12.35 6.52
CA GLY A 77 0.58 12.45 7.67
C GLY A 77 0.21 11.08 8.24
N ILE A 78 0.19 11.00 9.57
CA ILE A 78 -0.26 9.84 10.33
C ILE A 78 -1.62 10.13 10.98
N TRP A 79 -2.37 9.08 11.31
CA TRP A 79 -3.59 9.16 12.11
C TRP A 79 -3.34 8.55 13.49
N ALA A 80 -4.16 8.90 14.49
CA ALA A 80 -4.01 8.39 15.84
C ALA A 80 -4.38 6.90 15.93
N GLU A 81 -3.59 6.13 16.68
CA GLU A 81 -3.81 4.69 16.91
C GLU A 81 -5.10 4.43 17.70
N ASP A 82 -5.38 5.29 18.67
CA ASP A 82 -6.57 5.23 19.53
C ASP A 82 -7.88 5.51 18.77
N ASP A 83 -7.77 6.12 17.59
CA ASP A 83 -8.88 6.46 16.70
C ASP A 83 -9.13 5.40 15.61
N TYR A 84 -8.54 4.20 15.71
CA TYR A 84 -8.79 3.13 14.73
C TYR A 84 -10.28 2.74 14.63
N PHE A 85 -11.05 2.97 15.70
CA PHE A 85 -12.51 2.79 15.75
C PHE A 85 -13.30 4.07 15.43
N ASN A 86 -12.63 5.22 15.29
CA ASN A 86 -13.22 6.49 14.90
C ASN A 86 -13.08 6.70 13.39
N GLU A 87 -14.08 7.35 12.82
CA GLU A 87 -14.26 7.65 11.41
C GLU A 87 -13.25 8.70 10.89
N GLN A 88 -11.95 8.43 11.02
CA GLN A 88 -10.92 9.28 10.40
C GLN A 88 -11.26 9.40 8.91
N PRO A 89 -11.50 10.62 8.38
CA PRO A 89 -12.00 10.79 7.02
C PRO A 89 -11.15 10.07 5.99
N ILE A 90 -9.83 10.06 6.18
CA ILE A 90 -8.87 9.40 5.31
C ILE A 90 -9.06 7.87 5.24
N LEU A 91 -9.45 7.21 6.34
CA LEU A 91 -9.71 5.77 6.37
C LEU A 91 -11.03 5.43 5.67
N ALA A 92 -12.06 6.27 5.85
CA ALA A 92 -13.33 6.12 5.14
C ALA A 92 -13.17 6.34 3.64
N GLU A 93 -12.39 7.34 3.24
CA GLU A 93 -12.04 7.60 1.83
C GLU A 93 -11.23 6.45 1.23
N ALA A 94 -10.27 5.89 1.98
CA ALA A 94 -9.50 4.73 1.54
C ALA A 94 -10.39 3.49 1.36
N LYS A 95 -11.39 3.30 2.24
CA LYS A 95 -12.40 2.25 2.08
C LYS A 95 -13.21 2.44 0.79
N HIS A 96 -13.69 3.65 0.52
CA HIS A 96 -14.42 3.94 -0.72
C HIS A 96 -13.56 3.74 -1.98
N LEU A 97 -12.27 4.09 -1.91
CA LEU A 97 -11.30 3.80 -2.98
C LEU A 97 -11.16 2.28 -3.19
N SER A 98 -10.96 1.52 -2.11
CA SER A 98 -10.86 0.05 -2.17
C SER A 98 -12.11 -0.59 -2.79
N GLU A 99 -13.30 -0.16 -2.37
CA GLU A 99 -14.57 -0.64 -2.94
C GLU A 99 -14.73 -0.27 -4.42
N ALA A 100 -14.25 0.90 -4.84
CA ALA A 100 -14.26 1.31 -6.24
C ALA A 100 -13.27 0.50 -7.08
N ALA A 101 -12.07 0.26 -6.57
CA ALA A 101 -11.03 -0.56 -7.18
C ALA A 101 -11.47 -2.01 -7.35
N ALA A 102 -12.12 -2.59 -6.34
CA ALA A 102 -12.62 -3.96 -6.37
C ALA A 102 -13.63 -4.20 -7.50
N ARG A 103 -14.40 -3.19 -7.90
CA ARG A 103 -15.32 -3.29 -9.06
C ARG A 103 -14.59 -3.42 -10.41
N GLN A 104 -13.30 -3.09 -10.45
CA GLN A 104 -12.42 -3.23 -11.60
C GLN A 104 -11.48 -4.45 -11.47
N GLY A 105 -11.63 -5.26 -10.43
CA GLY A 105 -10.75 -6.40 -10.16
C GLY A 105 -9.41 -6.03 -9.51
N LEU A 106 -9.29 -4.82 -8.98
CA LEU A 106 -8.12 -4.34 -8.25
C LEU A 106 -8.33 -4.48 -6.74
N HIS A 107 -7.32 -4.98 -6.03
CA HIS A 107 -7.40 -5.23 -4.60
C HIS A 107 -6.43 -4.31 -3.82
N MET A 108 -6.97 -3.49 -2.91
CA MET A 108 -6.14 -2.66 -2.04
C MET A 108 -5.62 -3.50 -0.87
N ILE A 109 -4.30 -3.66 -0.78
CA ILE A 109 -3.64 -4.52 0.20
C ILE A 109 -2.90 -3.74 1.30
N GLY A 110 -2.84 -2.41 1.19
CA GLY A 110 -2.18 -1.58 2.19
C GLY A 110 -2.53 -0.09 2.07
N HIS A 111 -2.64 0.56 3.23
CA HIS A 111 -2.80 2.00 3.35
C HIS A 111 -1.88 2.51 4.47
N PHE A 112 -0.92 3.34 4.10
CA PHE A 112 0.13 3.82 4.98
C PHE A 112 0.08 5.35 5.12
N GLY A 113 0.08 5.84 6.36
CA GLY A 113 0.36 7.23 6.70
C GLY A 113 1.78 7.34 7.23
N LEU A 114 2.56 8.29 6.72
CA LEU A 114 3.98 8.45 7.09
C LEU A 114 4.23 9.85 7.65
N ASP A 115 5.07 9.92 8.68
CA ASP A 115 5.66 11.16 9.18
C ASP A 115 7.19 11.02 9.28
N GLU A 116 7.85 12.06 9.80
CA GLU A 116 9.31 12.08 9.97
C GLU A 116 9.81 10.92 10.84
N ASN A 117 9.01 10.47 11.81
CA ASN A 117 9.44 9.59 12.90
C ASN A 117 8.98 8.13 12.74
N GLY A 118 8.01 7.86 11.87
CA GLY A 118 7.42 6.55 11.75
C GLY A 118 6.36 6.44 10.66
N TYR A 119 5.46 5.48 10.85
CA TYR A 119 4.32 5.25 9.98
C TYR A 119 3.16 4.62 10.75
N MET A 120 1.96 4.77 10.21
CA MET A 120 0.76 4.06 10.59
C MET A 120 0.28 3.23 9.39
N SER A 121 -0.30 2.07 9.64
CA SER A 121 -0.86 1.21 8.58
C SER A 121 -2.26 0.76 8.94
N ASN A 122 -3.19 0.93 7.99
CA ASN A 122 -4.51 0.32 7.97
C ASN A 122 -4.48 -0.83 6.97
N GLY A 123 -3.76 -1.88 7.36
CA GLY A 123 -3.44 -3.03 6.52
C GLY A 123 -2.39 -3.91 7.21
N PRO A 124 -1.85 -4.92 6.51
CA PRO A 124 -0.80 -5.77 7.03
C PRO A 124 0.45 -4.96 7.43
N HIS A 125 1.01 -5.28 8.59
CA HIS A 125 2.31 -4.76 9.08
C HIS A 125 3.44 -5.77 8.87
N SER A 126 3.09 -7.05 8.70
CA SER A 126 4.02 -8.18 8.60
C SER A 126 3.81 -8.93 7.28
N TYR A 127 4.37 -10.14 7.20
CA TYR A 127 4.19 -11.06 6.10
C TYR A 127 2.71 -11.33 5.83
N PHE A 128 2.32 -11.31 4.55
CA PHE A 128 0.93 -11.45 4.15
C PHE A 128 0.30 -12.80 4.52
N ASP A 129 1.12 -13.85 4.61
CA ASP A 129 0.74 -15.21 5.04
C ASP A 129 0.28 -15.31 6.51
N GLN A 130 0.57 -14.29 7.33
CA GLN A 130 0.17 -14.22 8.74
C GLN A 130 -1.22 -13.61 8.94
N TYR A 131 -1.83 -13.08 7.89
CA TYR A 131 -3.13 -12.42 7.97
C TYR A 131 -4.20 -13.30 7.34
N VAL A 132 -5.37 -13.38 7.99
CA VAL A 132 -6.56 -14.03 7.42
C VAL A 132 -7.15 -13.10 6.35
N LEU A 133 -6.44 -12.94 5.23
CA LEU A 133 -6.82 -12.11 4.10
C LEU A 133 -7.54 -12.94 3.04
N GLY A 134 -8.50 -13.77 3.47
CA GLY A 134 -9.36 -14.58 2.59
C GLY A 134 -8.62 -15.42 1.54
N ASP A 135 -9.36 -15.88 0.53
CA ASP A 135 -8.82 -16.45 -0.72
C ASP A 135 -8.28 -15.34 -1.66
N ASP A 136 -8.25 -14.07 -1.20
CA ASP A 136 -8.08 -12.86 -2.03
C ASP A 136 -6.62 -12.37 -2.10
N LEU A 137 -5.72 -12.88 -1.26
CA LEU A 137 -4.28 -12.70 -1.47
C LEU A 137 -3.68 -13.98 -2.05
N PRO A 138 -2.73 -13.85 -3.00
CA PRO A 138 -2.06 -15.01 -3.54
C PRO A 138 -1.25 -15.64 -2.41
N GLU A 139 -1.27 -16.96 -2.33
CA GLU A 139 -0.40 -17.72 -1.44
C GLU A 139 1.05 -17.45 -1.89
N THR A 140 1.68 -16.39 -1.35
CA THR A 140 3.03 -15.92 -1.72
C THR A 140 4.13 -16.95 -1.39
N MET A 141 3.74 -18.15 -0.98
CA MET A 141 4.51 -19.17 -0.27
C MET A 141 4.61 -20.51 -1.00
N LEU A 142 4.27 -20.63 -2.29
CA LEU A 142 4.61 -21.86 -3.04
C LEU A 142 6.13 -22.06 -3.23
N HIS A 143 6.96 -21.02 -3.01
CA HIS A 143 8.35 -21.05 -3.48
C HIS A 143 9.47 -20.91 -2.43
N TRP A 144 9.22 -20.54 -1.17
CA TRP A 144 10.35 -20.31 -0.25
C TRP A 144 10.96 -21.61 0.31
N VAL A 145 10.15 -22.62 0.60
CA VAL A 145 10.63 -23.97 1.02
C VAL A 145 11.43 -24.66 -0.10
N HIS A 146 11.24 -24.24 -1.35
CA HIS A 146 11.93 -24.78 -2.53
C HIS A 146 12.96 -23.81 -3.15
N SER A 147 13.12 -22.61 -2.62
CA SER A 147 14.14 -21.67 -3.06
C SER A 147 15.53 -22.23 -2.69
N ARG A 148 16.40 -22.37 -3.69
CA ARG A 148 17.82 -22.73 -3.47
C ARG A 148 18.55 -21.74 -2.55
N PHE A 149 17.98 -20.56 -2.31
CA PHE A 149 18.54 -19.50 -1.47
C PHE A 149 17.85 -19.39 -0.09
N GLY A 150 16.77 -20.15 0.17
CA GLY A 150 16.02 -20.11 1.44
C GLY A 150 16.60 -21.00 2.55
N LYS A 151 17.69 -21.72 2.28
CA LYS A 151 18.45 -22.40 3.34
C LYS A 151 19.61 -21.51 3.75
N CYS A 152 19.40 -20.68 4.76
CA CYS A 152 20.50 -20.27 5.61
C CYS A 152 21.08 -21.56 6.23
N ALA A 153 22.35 -21.83 5.93
CA ALA A 153 23.13 -22.88 6.57
C ALA A 153 23.49 -22.51 8.01
#